data_AF-T1ACA5-F1
#
_entry.id   AF-T1ACA5-F1
#
_cell.length_a   1.000
_cell.length_b   1.000
_cell.length_c   1.000
_cell.angle_alpha   90.00
_cell.angle_beta   90.00
_cell.angle_gamma   90.00
#
_symmetry.space_group_name_H-M   'P 1'
#
loop_
_entity.id
_entity.type
_entity.pdbx_description
1 polymer ?
#
loop_
_entity_poly.entity_id
_entity_poly.type
_entity_poly.pdbx_seq_one_letter_code
_entity_poly.pdbx_strand_id
1 'polypeptide(L)'
;MPEAVRDRPTRAHDSVFLLTKSRRYFYDAYAVREPLQESTLRRLRHHLPNPVDNRTSRSKHPEGDFRRFPMLRNTSPSGRNLRTVWWIPTQPYPETHFATFPENASGALH
;
A
#
# COMPACT_ATOMS: atom_id res chain seq x y z
N MET A 1 9.66 18.15 -12.41
CA MET A 1 10.87 18.85 -12.89
C MET A 1 11.79 19.09 -11.71
N PRO A 2 13.08 18.71 -11.77
CA PRO A 2 14.01 19.07 -10.71
C PRO A 2 14.25 20.59 -10.74
N GLU A 3 14.09 21.24 -9.58
CA GLU A 3 14.50 22.63 -9.42
C GLU A 3 16.03 22.72 -9.35
N ALA A 4 16.64 23.63 -10.10
CA ALA A 4 18.09 23.85 -10.10
C ALA A 4 18.48 24.72 -8.90
N VAL A 5 18.58 24.10 -7.72
CA VAL A 5 18.87 24.79 -6.46
C VAL A 5 20.09 24.16 -5.80
N ARG A 6 20.99 24.99 -5.25
CA ARG A 6 22.28 24.56 -4.68
C ARG A 6 22.39 24.74 -3.17
N ASP A 7 21.49 25.52 -2.57
CA ASP A 7 21.54 25.96 -1.16
C ASP A 7 20.50 25.25 -0.27
N ARG A 8 19.64 24.40 -0.83
CA ARG A 8 18.64 23.62 -0.09
C ARG A 8 18.27 22.33 -0.82
N PRO A 9 17.63 21.35 -0.14
CA PRO A 9 17.12 20.15 -0.78
C PRO A 9 16.14 20.47 -1.91
N THR A 10 16.27 19.77 -3.04
CA THR A 10 15.38 19.86 -4.20
C THR A 10 14.01 19.24 -3.90
N ARG A 11 12.92 19.89 -4.29
CA ARG A 11 11.58 19.32 -4.25
C ARG A 11 11.45 18.13 -5.20
N ALA A 12 11.12 16.97 -4.65
CA ALA A 12 10.99 15.69 -5.38
C ALA A 12 9.56 15.12 -5.39
N HIS A 13 8.56 15.89 -4.94
CA HIS A 13 7.16 15.48 -4.92
C HIS A 13 6.27 16.64 -5.38
N ASP A 14 5.16 16.27 -6.03
CA ASP A 14 4.07 17.18 -6.36
C ASP A 14 2.79 16.70 -5.65
N SER A 15 1.89 17.64 -5.35
CA SER A 15 0.65 17.35 -4.61
C SER A 15 -0.51 17.07 -5.55
N VAL A 16 -1.28 16.03 -5.25
CA VAL A 16 -2.56 15.75 -5.90
C VAL A 16 -3.68 16.00 -4.90
N PHE A 17 -4.62 16.86 -5.25
CA PHE A 17 -5.74 17.22 -4.39
C PHE A 17 -6.99 16.39 -4.72
N LEU A 18 -7.51 15.64 -3.74
CA LEU A 18 -8.81 14.98 -3.84
C LEU A 18 -9.89 15.90 -3.25
N LEU A 19 -10.67 16.54 -4.11
CA LEU A 19 -11.77 17.42 -3.72
C LEU A 19 -13.11 16.72 -3.91
N THR A 20 -14.06 16.93 -2.99
CA THR A 20 -15.39 16.29 -3.02
C THR A 20 -16.49 17.30 -2.75
N LYS A 21 -17.66 17.09 -3.37
CA LYS A 21 -18.82 18.00 -3.25
C LYS A 21 -19.56 17.85 -1.91
N SER A 22 -19.36 16.75 -1.20
CA SER A 22 -20.11 16.40 0.01
C SER A 22 -19.22 15.65 1.00
N ARG A 23 -19.51 15.81 2.29
CA ARG A 23 -18.83 15.09 3.39
C ARG A 23 -18.89 13.57 3.22
N ARG A 24 -19.96 13.06 2.62
CA ARG A 24 -20.08 11.65 2.22
C ARG A 24 -19.82 11.57 0.72
N TYR A 25 -18.68 11.01 0.35
CA TYR A 25 -18.28 10.78 -1.03
C TYR A 25 -17.99 9.30 -1.24
N PHE A 26 -18.15 8.86 -2.48
CA PHE A 26 -17.81 7.49 -2.86
C PHE A 26 -16.30 7.34 -2.98
N TYR A 27 -15.74 6.31 -2.35
CA TYR A 27 -14.34 5.93 -2.43
C TYR A 27 -14.23 4.41 -2.28
N ASP A 28 -13.84 3.73 -3.36
CA ASP A 28 -13.62 2.29 -3.33
C ASP A 28 -12.24 1.97 -2.75
N ALA A 29 -12.18 1.86 -1.42
CA ALA A 29 -10.96 1.53 -0.70
C ALA A 29 -10.47 0.09 -0.98
N TYR A 30 -11.32 -0.80 -1.48
CA TYR A 30 -10.95 -2.19 -1.76
C TYR A 30 -10.25 -2.31 -3.11
N ALA A 31 -10.68 -1.54 -4.11
CA ALA A 31 -10.08 -1.53 -5.44
C ALA A 31 -8.62 -1.03 -5.47
N VAL A 32 -8.22 -0.21 -4.50
CA VAL A 32 -6.90 0.46 -4.48
C VAL A 32 -5.99 0.02 -3.32
N ARG A 33 -6.23 -1.16 -2.72
CA ARG A 33 -5.42 -1.62 -1.59
C ARG A 33 -3.98 -1.88 -1.95
N GLU A 34 -3.09 -1.53 -1.01
CA GLU A 34 -1.69 -1.93 -1.05
C GLU A 34 -1.56 -3.39 -0.58
N PRO A 35 -0.81 -4.25 -1.29
CA PRO A 35 -0.52 -5.59 -0.79
C PRO A 35 0.26 -5.53 0.53
N LEU A 36 0.21 -6.62 1.31
CA LEU A 36 1.02 -6.72 2.51
C LEU A 36 2.50 -6.85 2.12
N GLN A 37 3.34 -6.11 2.82
CA GLN A 37 4.80 -6.26 2.76
C GLN A 37 5.22 -7.70 3.07
N GLU A 38 6.23 -8.22 2.35
CA GLU A 38 6.76 -9.58 2.57
C GLU A 38 7.22 -9.78 4.02
N SER A 39 7.80 -8.75 4.65
CA SER A 39 8.18 -8.77 6.06
C SER A 39 6.98 -8.99 6.99
N THR A 40 5.83 -8.42 6.64
CA THR A 40 4.56 -8.61 7.37
C THR A 40 4.03 -10.01 7.14
N LEU A 41 4.07 -10.50 5.89
CA LEU A 41 3.68 -11.88 5.57
C LEU A 41 4.55 -12.89 6.34
N ARG A 42 5.88 -12.74 6.33
CA ARG A 42 6.81 -13.60 7.08
C ARG A 42 6.48 -13.63 8.58
N ARG A 43 6.19 -12.47 9.16
CA ARG A 43 5.78 -12.36 10.57
C ARG A 43 4.44 -13.04 10.84
N LEU A 44 3.51 -12.98 9.90
CA LEU A 44 2.21 -13.63 10.01
C LEU A 44 2.30 -15.15 9.82
N ARG A 45 3.21 -15.68 8.99
CA ARG A 45 3.36 -17.13 8.73
C ARG A 45 3.53 -17.95 10.01
N HIS A 46 4.21 -17.41 11.02
CA HIS A 46 4.41 -18.09 12.31
C HIS A 46 3.19 -18.05 13.24
N HIS A 47 2.16 -17.27 12.89
CA HIS A 47 0.97 -17.03 13.71
C HIS A 47 -0.34 -17.41 13.00
N LEU A 48 -0.29 -17.68 11.69
CA LEU A 48 -1.37 -18.24 10.92
C LEU A 48 -1.32 -19.78 10.98
N PRO A 49 -2.46 -20.49 10.84
CA PRO A 49 -2.46 -21.94 10.69
C PRO A 49 -1.66 -22.35 9.45
N ASN A 50 -0.50 -22.97 9.64
CA ASN A 50 0.33 -23.50 8.56
C ASN A 50 0.10 -25.01 8.42
N PRO A 51 -0.32 -25.54 7.25
CA PRO A 51 -0.51 -26.97 7.05
C PRO A 51 0.77 -27.82 7.20
N VAL A 52 1.95 -27.21 7.04
CA VAL A 52 3.25 -27.90 7.23
C VAL A 52 3.52 -28.18 8.71
N ASP A 53 3.17 -27.24 9.59
CA ASP A 53 3.36 -27.38 11.05
C ASP A 53 2.12 -27.96 11.77
N ASN A 54 0.93 -27.81 11.18
CA ASN A 54 -0.35 -28.30 11.67
C ASN A 54 -1.09 -29.07 10.56
N ARG A 55 -0.77 -30.36 10.43
CA ARG A 55 -1.44 -31.30 9.50
C ARG A 55 -2.95 -31.44 9.72
N THR A 56 -3.42 -31.04 10.89
CA THR A 56 -4.83 -30.82 11.20
C THR A 56 -5.03 -29.31 11.22
N SER A 57 -5.92 -28.77 10.38
CA SER A 57 -6.22 -27.34 10.21
C SER A 57 -6.67 -26.58 11.48
N ARG A 58 -6.54 -27.18 12.66
CA ARG A 58 -6.66 -26.50 13.94
C ARG A 58 -5.42 -25.65 14.13
N SER A 59 -5.54 -24.34 13.96
CA SER A 59 -4.61 -23.39 14.57
C SER A 59 -4.27 -23.85 16.01
N LYS A 60 -3.05 -23.61 16.51
CA LYS A 60 -2.67 -23.86 17.93
C LYS A 60 -3.51 -23.04 18.94
N HIS A 61 -4.53 -22.34 18.45
CA HIS A 61 -5.38 -21.40 19.16
C HIS A 61 -6.83 -21.58 18.72
N PRO A 62 -7.79 -21.40 19.63
CA PRO A 62 -9.22 -21.41 19.28
C PRO A 62 -9.53 -20.31 18.27
N GLU A 63 -10.48 -20.58 17.38
CA GLU A 63 -10.99 -19.60 16.41
C GLU A 63 -11.39 -18.30 17.13
N GLY A 64 -10.95 -17.15 16.59
CA GLY A 64 -11.34 -15.84 17.10
C GLY A 64 -10.54 -15.28 18.28
N ASP A 65 -9.53 -15.98 18.82
CA ASP A 65 -8.67 -15.44 19.89
C ASP A 65 -7.59 -14.47 19.35
N PHE A 66 -8.03 -13.37 18.74
CA PHE A 66 -7.16 -12.28 18.29
C PHE A 66 -6.54 -11.48 19.46
N ARG A 67 -6.88 -11.80 20.72
CA ARG A 67 -6.34 -11.13 21.91
C ARG A 67 -4.89 -11.52 22.17
N ARG A 68 -4.48 -12.75 21.82
CA ARG A 68 -3.09 -13.24 21.92
C ARG A 68 -2.23 -12.93 20.69
N PHE A 69 -2.83 -12.46 19.61
CA PHE A 69 -2.14 -12.01 18.40
C PHE A 69 -2.36 -10.52 18.17
N PRO A 70 -1.70 -9.64 18.95
CA PRO A 70 -1.84 -8.19 18.78
C PRO A 70 -1.52 -7.73 17.35
N MET A 71 -0.73 -8.52 16.60
CA MET A 71 -0.39 -8.25 15.20
C MET A 71 -1.49 -8.59 14.20
N LEU A 72 -2.37 -9.56 14.48
CA LEU A 72 -3.50 -9.91 13.60
C LEU A 72 -4.67 -8.92 13.76
N ARG A 73 -4.85 -8.35 14.96
CA ARG A 73 -5.91 -7.37 15.24
C ARG A 73 -5.89 -6.17 14.27
N ASN A 74 -4.71 -5.74 13.84
CA ASN A 74 -4.53 -4.57 12.99
C ASN A 74 -4.11 -4.91 11.56
N THR A 75 -4.09 -6.20 11.18
CA THR A 75 -3.62 -6.62 9.84
C THR A 75 -4.75 -7.29 9.08
N SER A 76 -5.23 -6.63 8.03
CA SER A 76 -6.24 -7.22 7.13
C SER A 76 -5.56 -8.17 6.14
N PRO A 77 -6.11 -9.39 5.93
CA PRO A 77 -5.62 -10.31 4.90
C PRO A 77 -5.70 -9.73 3.49
N SER A 78 -6.65 -8.82 3.24
CA SER A 78 -6.90 -8.20 1.94
C SER A 78 -5.94 -7.07 1.57
N GLY A 79 -4.92 -6.80 2.39
CA GLY A 79 -3.98 -5.71 2.19
C GLY A 79 -4.24 -4.51 3.09
N ARG A 80 -3.51 -3.43 2.84
CA ARG A 80 -3.54 -2.19 3.62
C ARG A 80 -4.26 -1.10 2.85
N ASN A 81 -4.83 -0.14 3.57
CA ASN A 81 -5.38 1.05 2.93
C ASN A 81 -4.25 1.83 2.25
N LEU A 82 -4.55 2.38 1.08
CA LEU A 82 -3.65 3.23 0.31
C LEU A 82 -3.19 4.43 1.15
N ARG A 83 -1.90 4.74 1.11
CA ARG A 83 -1.34 5.90 1.81
C ARG A 83 -1.59 7.18 1.02
N THR A 84 -1.22 8.33 1.59
CA THR A 84 -1.32 9.64 0.93
C THR A 84 -0.07 10.04 0.15
N VAL A 85 0.99 9.25 0.23
CA VAL A 85 2.26 9.47 -0.48
C VAL A 85 2.49 8.28 -1.40
N TRP A 86 2.65 8.54 -2.69
CA TRP A 86 2.84 7.52 -3.72
C TRP A 86 4.14 7.76 -4.47
N TRP A 87 4.80 6.66 -4.80
CA TRP A 87 5.93 6.68 -5.72
C TRP A 87 5.41 6.42 -7.13
N ILE A 88 5.61 7.39 -8.02
CA ILE A 88 5.20 7.30 -9.43
C ILE A 88 6.48 7.46 -10.27
N PRO A 89 6.90 6.42 -11.02
CA PRO A 89 8.11 6.51 -11.84
C PRO A 89 7.89 7.43 -13.05
N THR A 90 8.96 8.12 -13.47
CA THR A 90 8.94 8.89 -14.71
C THR A 90 8.99 7.96 -15.92
N GLN A 91 8.10 8.16 -16.90
CA GLN A 91 8.10 7.47 -18.17
C GLN A 91 8.47 8.47 -19.29
N PRO A 92 9.38 8.11 -20.22
CA PRO A 92 9.64 8.96 -21.38
C PRO A 92 8.38 9.04 -22.26
N TYR A 93 8.03 10.25 -22.68
CA TYR A 93 6.90 10.50 -23.57
C TYR A 93 7.40 11.27 -24.80
N PRO A 94 7.15 10.77 -26.03
CA PRO A 94 7.77 11.32 -27.24
C PRO A 94 7.17 12.66 -27.71
N GLU A 95 5.97 13.01 -27.26
CA GLU A 95 5.30 14.24 -27.68
C GLU A 95 5.73 15.46 -26.87
N THR A 96 5.40 16.66 -27.36
CA THR A 96 5.85 17.96 -26.85
C THR A 96 5.25 18.39 -25.50
N HIS A 97 4.48 17.52 -24.83
CA HIS A 97 3.87 17.83 -23.55
C HIS A 97 4.81 17.49 -22.38
N PHE A 98 5.19 18.50 -21.61
CA PHE A 98 6.10 18.37 -20.47
C PHE A 98 5.44 17.87 -19.18
N ALA A 99 4.15 17.53 -19.21
CA ALA A 99 3.34 17.16 -18.05
C ALA A 99 2.46 15.95 -18.30
N THR A 100 2.96 14.97 -19.07
CA THR A 100 2.23 13.73 -19.31
C THR A 100 2.29 12.85 -18.07
N PHE A 101 1.12 12.40 -17.62
CA PHE A 101 1.04 11.42 -16.54
C PHE A 101 1.51 10.06 -17.09
N PRO A 102 2.44 9.37 -16.42
CA PRO A 102 2.96 8.09 -16.91
C PRO A 102 1.86 7.04 -16.94
N GLU A 103 1.81 6.25 -18.02
CA GLU A 103 0.82 5.18 -18.20
C GLU A 103 1.01 4.09 -17.14
N ASN A 104 2.27 3.84 -16.76
CA ASN A 104 2.66 2.88 -15.73
C ASN A 104 2.67 3.48 -14.31
N ALA A 105 1.78 4.43 -14.01
CA ALA A 105 1.60 4.92 -12.64
C ALA A 105 1.00 3.86 -11.70
N SER A 106 0.48 2.76 -12.26
CA SER A 106 0.03 1.60 -11.51
C SER A 106 1.21 0.68 -11.16
N GLY A 107 1.66 0.73 -9.91
CA GLY A 107 2.14 -0.52 -9.27
C GLY A 107 3.64 -0.67 -9.00
N ALA A 108 4.30 0.33 -8.44
CA ALA A 108 5.53 0.10 -7.68
C ALA A 108 5.30 0.42 -6.19
N LEU A 109 4.32 -0.25 -5.59
CA LEU A 109 4.15 -0.29 -4.15
C LEU A 109 5.07 -1.41 -3.63
N HIS A 110 6.35 -1.05 -3.41
CA HIS A 110 7.34 -1.93 -2.82
C HIS A 110 7.04 -2.27 -1.37
#